data_AF-A0A9D1LB98-F1
#
_entry.id   AF-A0A9D1LB98-F1
#
_cell.length_a   1.000
_cell.length_b   1.000
_cell.length_c   1.000
_cell.angle_alpha   90.00
_cell.angle_beta   90.00
_cell.angle_gamma   90.00
#
_symmetry.space_group_name_H-M   'P 1'
#
loop_
_entity.id
_entity.type
_entity.pdbx_description
1 polymer ?
#
loop_
_entity_poly.entity_id
_entity_poly.type
_entity_poly.pdbx_seq_one_letter_code
_entity_poly.pdbx_strand_id
1 'polypeptide(L)'
;MAANDGGRFRGSTSSAYSPNMRKPGRRWPATRRALGILLLCVFLPPIGILYLWKAGVYRVRGRLLMTFVAGFSFCLMVMPLMHRTPPQTISPNPVVPQAATPVPETDVVTALSNMEEIIAAQQASESTQVEEGEVAPAQEPAATEGPTEEELLETIVYSVRSGAKYYHSSPTCGTQQNSRSLTLREALAELLAACPNCNPPTLS
;
A
#
# COMPACT_ATOMS: atom_id res chain seq x y z
N MET A 1 -20.06 -91.16 42.72
CA MET A 1 -20.09 -90.48 41.41
C MET A 1 -21.02 -89.28 41.56
N ALA A 2 -20.47 -88.09 41.85
CA ALA A 2 -21.19 -86.83 41.81
C ALA A 2 -20.16 -85.71 41.65
N ALA A 3 -20.35 -84.92 40.59
CA ALA A 3 -19.45 -83.90 40.09
C ALA A 3 -19.43 -82.65 40.98
N ASN A 4 -18.26 -82.01 41.07
CA ASN A 4 -18.08 -80.72 41.69
C ASN A 4 -18.36 -79.65 40.63
N ASP A 5 -19.57 -79.09 40.62
CA ASP A 5 -19.98 -78.06 39.67
C ASP A 5 -19.36 -76.71 40.04
N GLY A 6 -18.60 -76.17 39.09
CA GLY A 6 -17.95 -74.88 39.17
C GLY A 6 -18.97 -73.75 39.34
N GLY A 7 -18.89 -73.06 40.48
CA GLY A 7 -19.58 -71.81 40.73
C GLY A 7 -19.13 -70.74 39.73
N ARG A 8 -19.93 -70.54 38.67
CA ARG A 8 -19.82 -69.40 37.77
C ARG A 8 -20.16 -68.13 38.54
N PHE A 9 -19.15 -67.28 38.79
CA PHE A 9 -19.37 -65.90 39.23
C PHE A 9 -20.19 -65.15 38.17
N ARG A 10 -21.49 -64.97 38.42
CA ARG A 10 -22.36 -64.04 37.69
C ARG A 10 -22.07 -62.63 38.21
N GLY A 11 -21.04 -61.98 37.67
CA GLY A 11 -20.81 -60.56 37.89
C GLY A 11 -21.92 -59.75 37.23
N SER A 12 -22.84 -59.22 38.03
CA SER A 12 -23.83 -58.24 37.60
C SER A 12 -23.12 -57.02 37.03
N THR A 13 -23.47 -56.60 35.82
CA THR A 13 -22.93 -55.43 35.11
C THR A 13 -23.46 -54.10 35.66
N SER A 14 -23.94 -54.07 36.90
CA SER A 14 -24.46 -52.86 37.53
C SER A 14 -23.33 -52.12 38.25
N SER A 15 -22.87 -51.05 37.59
CA SER A 15 -22.27 -49.87 38.23
C SER A 15 -20.88 -50.04 38.87
N ALA A 16 -19.86 -50.09 38.02
CA ALA A 16 -18.47 -49.81 38.41
C ALA A 16 -18.17 -48.32 38.66
N TYR A 17 -19.20 -47.47 38.84
CA TYR A 17 -19.04 -46.04 39.10
C TYR A 17 -19.60 -45.72 40.49
N SER A 18 -18.82 -45.02 41.31
CA SER A 18 -19.30 -44.53 42.60
C SER A 18 -20.38 -43.44 42.37
N PRO A 19 -21.33 -43.26 43.31
CA PRO A 19 -22.46 -42.32 43.15
C PRO A 19 -22.04 -40.86 42.86
N ASN A 20 -20.78 -40.52 43.12
CA ASN A 20 -20.22 -39.18 42.91
C ASN A 20 -19.38 -39.05 41.63
N MET A 21 -19.23 -40.11 40.82
CA MET A 21 -18.46 -40.05 39.59
C MET A 21 -19.36 -39.71 38.39
N ARG A 22 -19.30 -38.45 37.98
CA ARG A 22 -19.90 -37.96 36.74
C ARG A 22 -19.19 -38.62 35.55
N LYS A 23 -19.91 -39.43 34.76
CA LYS A 23 -19.36 -40.10 33.57
C LYS A 23 -18.67 -39.06 32.66
N PRO A 24 -17.41 -39.27 32.24
CA PRO A 24 -16.73 -38.31 31.37
C PRO A 24 -17.53 -38.16 30.08
N GLY A 25 -17.85 -36.91 29.73
CA GLY A 25 -18.61 -36.58 28.53
C GLY A 25 -17.98 -37.15 27.27
N ARG A 26 -18.80 -37.57 26.31
CA ARG A 26 -18.39 -38.29 25.10
C ARG A 26 -17.36 -37.46 24.30
N ARG A 27 -16.07 -37.75 24.48
CA ARG A 27 -14.98 -37.11 23.73
C ARG A 27 -14.98 -37.68 22.32
N TRP A 28 -15.15 -36.80 21.33
CA TRP A 28 -15.08 -37.21 19.92
C TRP A 28 -13.66 -37.68 19.59
N PRO A 29 -13.51 -38.68 18.71
CA PRO A 29 -12.18 -39.17 18.33
C PRO A 29 -11.36 -38.03 17.71
N ALA A 30 -10.09 -37.94 18.10
CA ALA A 30 -9.19 -36.84 17.74
C ALA A 30 -9.10 -36.61 16.22
N THR A 31 -9.26 -37.67 15.42
CA THR A 31 -9.29 -37.64 13.95
C THR A 31 -10.48 -36.85 13.39
N ARG A 32 -11.69 -37.00 13.94
CA ARG A 32 -12.87 -36.24 13.49
C ARG A 32 -12.79 -34.76 13.85
N ARG A 33 -12.14 -34.44 14.97
CA ARG A 33 -11.86 -33.06 15.37
C ARG A 33 -10.81 -32.41 14.46
N ALA A 34 -9.75 -33.15 14.12
CA ALA A 34 -8.73 -32.67 13.20
C ALA A 34 -9.28 -32.42 11.80
N LEU A 35 -10.15 -33.31 11.30
CA LEU A 35 -10.83 -33.14 10.02
C LEU A 35 -11.72 -31.89 10.01
N GLY A 36 -12.53 -31.68 11.06
CA GLY A 36 -13.39 -30.50 11.16
C GLY A 36 -12.60 -29.18 11.20
N ILE A 37 -11.44 -29.18 11.86
CA ILE A 37 -10.54 -28.01 11.90
C ILE A 37 -9.88 -27.79 10.53
N LEU A 38 -9.46 -28.86 9.84
CA LEU A 38 -8.91 -28.76 8.49
C LEU A 38 -9.93 -28.18 7.52
N LEU A 39 -11.17 -28.66 7.59
CA LEU A 39 -12.27 -28.17 6.75
C LEU A 39 -12.61 -26.70 7.07
N LEU A 40 -12.61 -26.32 8.35
CA LEU A 40 -12.75 -24.92 8.80
C LEU A 40 -11.63 -24.02 8.26
N CYS A 41 -10.38 -24.49 8.24
CA CYS A 41 -9.23 -23.76 7.72
C CYS A 41 -9.26 -23.59 6.19
N VAL A 42 -9.82 -24.56 5.46
CA VAL A 42 -9.94 -24.50 3.99
C VAL A 42 -11.06 -23.55 3.58
N PHE A 43 -12.21 -23.60 4.26
CA PHE A 43 -13.36 -22.76 3.90
C PHE A 43 -13.30 -21.36 4.47
N LEU A 44 -12.73 -21.18 5.67
CA LEU A 44 -12.69 -19.90 6.38
C LEU A 44 -11.30 -19.72 7.04
N PRO A 45 -10.25 -19.44 6.23
CA PRO A 45 -8.86 -19.35 6.68
C PRO A 45 -8.62 -18.48 7.93
N PRO A 46 -9.21 -17.27 8.08
CA PRO A 46 -8.96 -16.44 9.26
C PRO A 46 -9.55 -17.05 10.55
N ILE A 47 -10.69 -17.72 10.46
CA ILE A 47 -11.39 -18.29 11.63
C ILE A 47 -10.74 -19.62 12.05
N GLY A 48 -10.24 -20.40 11.08
CA GLY A 48 -9.48 -21.62 11.34
C GLY A 48 -8.22 -21.40 12.16
N ILE A 49 -7.46 -20.34 11.87
CA ILE A 49 -6.20 -20.00 12.57
C ILE A 49 -6.48 -19.53 14.00
N LEU A 50 -7.49 -18.67 14.20
CA LEU A 50 -7.90 -18.19 15.52
C LEU A 50 -8.38 -19.34 16.42
N TYR A 51 -9.14 -20.29 15.85
CA TYR A 51 -9.57 -21.47 16.59
C TYR A 51 -8.40 -22.39 16.94
N LEU A 52 -7.40 -22.52 16.07
CA LEU A 52 -6.17 -23.27 16.34
C LEU A 52 -5.38 -22.67 17.53
N TRP A 53 -5.29 -21.35 17.57
CA TRP A 53 -4.60 -20.63 18.64
C TRP A 53 -5.35 -20.77 19.97
N LYS A 54 -6.68 -20.71 19.95
CA LYS A 54 -7.49 -20.86 21.16
C LYS A 54 -7.55 -22.30 21.68
N ALA A 55 -7.52 -23.29 20.80
CA ALA A 55 -7.69 -24.69 21.19
C ALA A 55 -6.40 -25.36 21.67
N GLY A 56 -5.22 -24.81 21.35
CA GLY A 56 -3.92 -25.30 21.87
C GLY A 56 -3.56 -26.75 21.46
N VAL A 57 -4.32 -27.36 20.55
CA VAL A 57 -4.32 -28.82 20.29
C VAL A 57 -3.09 -29.31 19.54
N TYR A 58 -2.35 -28.44 18.84
CA TYR A 58 -1.27 -28.85 17.95
C TYR A 58 0.11 -28.40 18.43
N ARG A 59 1.06 -29.35 18.48
CA ARG A 59 2.51 -29.12 18.57
C ARG A 59 2.95 -28.17 17.45
N VAL A 60 3.96 -27.35 17.72
CA VAL A 60 4.44 -26.25 16.84
C VAL A 60 4.60 -26.67 15.37
N ARG A 61 5.06 -27.89 15.10
CA ARG A 61 5.20 -28.45 13.75
C ARG A 61 3.87 -28.60 12.98
N GLY A 62 2.78 -28.91 13.67
CA GLY A 62 1.44 -28.98 13.08
C GLY A 62 0.85 -27.61 12.75
N ARG A 63 1.26 -26.56 13.48
CA ARG A 63 0.83 -25.18 13.20
C ARG A 63 1.48 -24.66 11.92
N LEU A 64 2.76 -24.96 11.72
CA LEU A 64 3.51 -24.62 10.51
C LEU A 64 2.93 -25.26 9.24
N LEU A 65 2.56 -26.55 9.31
CA LEU A 65 1.92 -27.22 8.17
C LEU A 65 0.58 -26.58 7.80
N MET A 66 -0.25 -26.21 8.78
CA MET A 66 -1.56 -25.62 8.51
C MET A 66 -1.46 -24.20 7.91
N THR A 67 -0.45 -23.42 8.30
CA THR A 67 -0.21 -22.10 7.67
C THR A 67 0.25 -22.23 6.22
N PHE A 68 1.10 -23.23 5.90
CA PHE A 68 1.50 -23.49 4.53
C PHE A 68 0.32 -23.95 3.66
N VAL A 69 -0.53 -24.84 4.17
CA VAL A 69 -1.72 -25.31 3.44
C VAL A 69 -2.72 -24.17 3.22
N ALA A 70 -2.97 -23.33 4.23
CA ALA A 70 -3.86 -22.18 4.11
C ALA A 70 -3.32 -21.12 3.14
N GLY A 71 -2.01 -20.82 3.21
CA GLY A 71 -1.35 -19.90 2.29
C GLY A 71 -1.35 -20.43 0.85
N PHE A 72 -1.11 -21.71 0.66
CA PHE A 72 -1.16 -22.35 -0.66
C PHE A 72 -2.59 -22.30 -1.25
N SER A 73 -3.60 -22.59 -0.44
CA SER A 73 -5.01 -22.48 -0.85
C SER A 73 -5.41 -21.05 -1.21
N PHE A 74 -4.95 -20.05 -0.44
CA PHE A 74 -5.19 -18.65 -0.74
C PHE A 74 -4.49 -18.20 -2.03
N CYS A 75 -3.23 -18.60 -2.23
CA CYS A 75 -2.50 -18.32 -3.47
C CYS A 75 -3.19 -18.91 -4.70
N LEU A 76 -3.73 -20.13 -4.60
CA LEU A 76 -4.47 -20.76 -5.71
C LEU A 76 -5.78 -20.01 -6.04
N MET A 77 -6.47 -19.47 -5.03
CA MET A 77 -7.68 -18.67 -5.24
C MET A 77 -7.40 -17.27 -5.80
N VAL A 78 -6.26 -16.67 -5.43
CA VAL A 78 -5.90 -15.30 -5.85
C VAL A 78 -5.15 -15.29 -7.19
N MET A 79 -4.47 -16.38 -7.57
CA MET A 79 -3.83 -16.56 -8.88
C MET A 79 -4.72 -16.23 -10.09
N PRO A 80 -5.97 -16.73 -10.21
CA PRO A 80 -6.84 -16.38 -11.33
C PRO A 80 -7.30 -14.91 -11.31
N LEU A 81 -7.40 -14.28 -10.14
CA LEU A 81 -7.74 -12.86 -10.02
C LEU A 81 -6.59 -11.93 -10.46
N MET A 82 -5.35 -12.42 -10.37
CA MET A 82 -4.14 -11.71 -10.76
C MET A 82 -3.72 -11.97 -12.21
N HIS A 83 -4.47 -12.76 -12.99
CA HIS A 83 -4.27 -12.86 -14.43
C HIS A 83 -4.61 -11.51 -15.06
N ARG A 84 -3.60 -10.65 -15.15
CA ARG A 84 -3.67 -9.36 -15.82
C ARG A 84 -4.10 -9.61 -17.26
N THR A 85 -5.19 -8.99 -17.67
CA THR A 85 -5.59 -8.89 -19.08
C THR A 85 -4.40 -8.42 -19.90
N PRO A 86 -4.04 -9.10 -21.00
CA PRO A 86 -2.94 -8.66 -21.84
C PRO A 86 -3.19 -7.22 -22.29
N PRO A 87 -2.16 -6.34 -22.27
CA PRO A 87 -2.33 -4.96 -22.68
C PRO A 87 -2.81 -4.91 -24.14
N GLN A 88 -3.88 -4.15 -24.38
CA GLN A 88 -4.43 -3.94 -25.72
C GLN A 88 -3.40 -3.18 -26.56
N THR A 89 -2.82 -3.82 -27.56
CA THR A 89 -1.92 -3.19 -28.52
C THR A 89 -2.75 -2.44 -29.56
N ILE A 90 -2.91 -1.13 -29.37
CA ILE A 90 -3.45 -0.23 -30.39
C ILE A 90 -2.37 -0.06 -31.47
N SER A 91 -2.59 -0.63 -32.65
CA SER A 91 -1.74 -0.42 -33.82
C SER A 91 -2.01 0.99 -34.37
N PRO A 92 -1.02 1.91 -34.38
CA PRO A 92 -1.24 3.24 -34.94
C PRO A 92 -1.44 3.13 -36.45
N ASN A 93 -2.60 3.57 -36.94
CA ASN A 93 -2.82 3.73 -38.37
C ASN A 93 -2.05 4.98 -38.84
N PRO A 94 -1.10 4.87 -39.79
CA PRO A 94 -0.39 6.04 -40.29
C PRO A 94 -1.38 6.96 -41.03
N VAL A 95 -1.71 8.09 -40.40
CA VAL A 95 -2.42 9.18 -41.06
C VAL A 95 -1.45 9.83 -42.03
N VAL A 96 -1.70 9.66 -43.33
CA VAL A 96 -0.99 10.39 -44.38
C VAL A 96 -1.41 11.85 -44.28
N PRO A 97 -0.47 12.81 -44.07
CA PRO A 97 -0.84 14.21 -44.03
C PRO A 97 -1.39 14.64 -45.39
N GLN A 98 -2.52 15.36 -45.39
CA GLN A 98 -2.98 16.03 -46.60
C GLN A 98 -1.93 17.07 -47.02
N ALA A 99 -1.57 17.07 -48.30
CA ALA A 99 -0.61 18.02 -48.85
C ALA A 99 -1.09 19.45 -48.60
N ALA A 100 -0.18 20.31 -48.12
CA ALA A 100 -0.45 21.71 -47.86
C ALA A 100 -0.98 22.38 -49.14
N THR A 101 -2.23 22.82 -49.12
CA THR A 101 -2.76 23.73 -50.14
C THR A 101 -2.05 25.07 -49.99
N PRO A 102 -1.59 25.70 -51.09
CA PRO A 102 -1.00 27.04 -51.02
C PRO A 102 -2.03 28.00 -50.43
N VAL A 103 -1.65 28.69 -49.35
CA VAL A 103 -2.44 29.75 -48.72
C VAL A 103 -2.58 30.91 -49.73
N PRO A 104 -3.78 31.48 -49.92
CA PRO A 104 -3.97 32.60 -50.82
C PRO A 104 -3.15 33.81 -50.34
N GLU A 105 -2.43 34.45 -51.27
CA GLU A 105 -1.53 35.59 -50.99
C GLU A 105 -2.23 36.75 -50.26
N THR A 106 -3.56 36.85 -50.39
CA THR A 106 -4.41 37.83 -49.72
C THR A 106 -4.34 37.76 -48.20
N ASP A 107 -4.24 36.55 -47.64
CA ASP A 107 -4.23 36.36 -46.19
C ASP A 107 -2.88 36.76 -45.59
N VAL A 108 -1.80 36.56 -46.35
CA VAL A 108 -0.45 36.96 -45.96
C VAL A 108 -0.34 38.48 -45.93
N VAL A 109 -0.85 39.17 -46.96
CA VAL A 109 -0.86 40.64 -47.01
C VAL A 109 -1.71 41.23 -45.89
N THR A 110 -2.85 40.62 -45.60
CA THR A 110 -3.73 41.06 -44.49
C THR A 110 -3.08 40.83 -43.13
N ALA A 111 -2.37 39.72 -42.93
CA ALA A 111 -1.60 39.48 -41.71
C ALA A 111 -0.46 40.49 -41.54
N LEU A 112 0.25 40.82 -42.63
CA LEU A 112 1.31 41.83 -42.64
C LEU A 112 0.78 43.22 -42.27
N SER A 113 -0.35 43.65 -42.85
CA SER A 113 -0.94 44.96 -42.50
C SER A 113 -1.39 45.03 -41.04
N ASN A 114 -1.96 43.95 -40.50
CA ASN A 114 -2.39 43.91 -39.10
C ASN A 114 -1.20 43.96 -38.13
N MET A 115 -0.06 43.34 -38.47
CA MET A 115 1.15 43.41 -37.65
C MET A 115 1.75 44.81 -37.63
N GLU A 116 1.74 45.51 -38.76
CA GLU A 116 2.28 46.87 -38.85
C GLU A 116 1.43 47.87 -38.03
N GLU A 117 0.11 47.70 -38.02
CA GLU A 117 -0.80 48.49 -37.17
C GLU A 117 -0.52 48.29 -35.67
N ILE A 118 -0.27 47.05 -35.24
CA ILE A 118 0.05 46.75 -33.83
C ILE A 118 1.39 47.38 -33.42
N ILE A 119 2.41 47.31 -34.28
CA ILE A 119 3.72 47.92 -34.00
C ILE A 119 3.59 49.44 -33.91
N ALA A 120 2.85 50.07 -34.81
CA ALA A 120 2.60 51.51 -34.77
C ALA A 120 1.85 51.93 -33.47
N ALA A 121 0.86 51.15 -33.05
CA ALA A 121 0.15 51.38 -31.80
C ALA A 121 1.07 51.22 -30.56
N GLN A 122 1.94 50.20 -30.56
CA GLN A 122 2.93 49.99 -29.51
C GLN A 122 3.91 51.16 -29.41
N GLN A 123 4.43 51.65 -30.54
CA GLN A 123 5.35 52.79 -30.57
C GLN A 123 4.70 54.10 -30.10
N ALA A 124 3.41 54.30 -30.40
CA ALA A 124 2.65 55.43 -29.87
C ALA A 124 2.44 55.34 -28.35
N SER A 125 2.18 54.13 -27.83
CA SER A 125 2.09 53.90 -26.38
C SER A 125 3.45 53.96 -25.68
N GLU A 126 4.53 53.54 -26.34
CA GLU A 126 5.90 53.55 -25.82
C GLU A 126 6.46 54.97 -25.78
N SER A 127 6.21 55.79 -26.81
CA SER A 127 6.56 57.22 -26.79
C SER A 127 5.78 58.01 -25.73
N THR A 128 4.56 57.59 -25.38
CA THR A 128 3.80 58.16 -24.25
C THR A 128 4.37 57.70 -22.90
N GLN A 129 4.88 56.47 -22.79
CA GLN A 129 5.51 55.97 -21.56
C GLN A 129 6.91 56.56 -21.29
N VAL A 130 7.62 57.05 -22.30
CA VAL A 130 8.97 57.62 -22.14
C VAL A 130 8.96 59.05 -21.58
N GLU A 131 7.86 59.82 -21.70
CA GLU A 131 7.75 61.16 -21.07
C GLU A 131 7.27 61.16 -19.61
N GLU A 132 6.71 60.07 -19.09
CA GLU A 132 6.17 59.99 -17.71
C GLU A 132 6.92 58.96 -16.83
N GLY A 133 8.25 58.89 -16.99
CA GLY A 133 9.07 57.88 -16.32
C GLY A 133 10.52 58.28 -16.10
N GLU A 134 10.80 59.56 -15.84
CA GLU A 134 12.11 60.01 -15.34
C GLU A 134 12.31 59.58 -13.88
N VAL A 135 12.67 58.29 -13.70
CA VAL A 135 13.53 57.80 -12.61
C VAL A 135 14.18 56.50 -13.08
N ALA A 136 15.42 56.65 -13.54
CA ALA A 136 16.32 55.58 -13.96
C ALA A 136 16.97 54.89 -12.73
N PRO A 137 17.64 53.72 -12.91
CA PRO A 137 17.55 52.55 -12.03
C PRO A 137 18.81 52.30 -11.19
N ALA A 138 18.66 51.61 -10.05
CA ALA A 138 19.78 51.09 -9.27
C ALA A 138 19.67 49.56 -9.12
N GLN A 139 20.59 48.85 -9.75
CA GLN A 139 20.91 47.45 -9.45
C GLN A 139 21.66 47.33 -8.11
N GLU A 140 21.70 46.09 -7.59
CA GLU A 140 22.57 45.48 -6.56
C GLU A 140 21.91 45.15 -5.19
N PRO A 141 22.31 44.08 -4.48
CA PRO A 141 22.22 42.64 -4.81
C PRO A 141 21.55 41.81 -3.66
N ALA A 142 21.36 40.49 -3.90
CA ALA A 142 21.29 39.43 -2.87
C ALA A 142 20.19 39.52 -1.79
N ALA A 143 19.07 38.83 -2.03
CA ALA A 143 18.32 38.17 -0.96
C ALA A 143 18.22 36.68 -1.30
N THR A 144 18.79 35.86 -0.44
CA THR A 144 18.63 34.41 -0.40
C THR A 144 17.14 34.10 -0.25
N GLU A 145 16.44 33.85 -1.36
CA GLU A 145 15.14 33.21 -1.29
C GLU A 145 15.39 31.78 -0.82
N GLY A 146 14.94 31.48 0.40
CA GLY A 146 14.90 30.11 0.89
C GLY A 146 14.08 29.24 -0.07
N PRO A 147 14.27 27.90 -0.03
CA PRO A 147 13.47 27.00 -0.86
C PRO A 147 11.99 27.33 -0.68
N THR A 148 11.29 27.52 -1.79
CA THR A 148 9.85 27.80 -1.77
C THR A 148 9.14 26.65 -1.04
N GLU A 149 8.06 26.94 -0.29
CA GLU A 149 7.37 25.92 0.53
C GLU A 149 6.94 24.69 -0.31
N GLU A 150 6.68 24.91 -1.59
CA GLU A 150 6.36 23.86 -2.57
C GLU A 150 7.55 22.93 -2.84
N GLU A 151 8.76 23.46 -2.95
CA GLU A 151 10.00 22.67 -3.10
C GLU A 151 10.33 21.90 -1.81
N LEU A 152 10.05 22.48 -0.64
CA LEU A 152 10.20 21.79 0.64
C LEU A 152 9.26 20.58 0.74
N LEU A 153 8.02 20.71 0.26
CA LEU A 153 7.04 19.62 0.24
C LEU A 153 7.45 18.46 -0.68
N GLU A 154 8.16 18.75 -1.77
CA GLU A 154 8.66 17.74 -2.72
C GLU A 154 10.00 17.13 -2.32
N THR A 155 10.64 17.64 -1.28
CA THR A 155 11.88 17.10 -0.75
C THR A 155 11.69 15.66 -0.26
N ILE A 156 12.59 14.76 -0.67
CA ILE A 156 12.56 13.35 -0.31
C ILE A 156 13.04 13.17 1.13
N VAL A 157 12.23 12.49 1.94
CA VAL A 157 12.51 12.11 3.32
C VAL A 157 12.41 10.59 3.52
N TYR A 158 12.99 10.09 4.60
CA TYR A 158 13.10 8.66 4.88
C TYR A 158 12.34 8.27 6.15
N SER A 159 11.73 7.08 6.15
CA SER A 159 11.05 6.51 7.32
C SER A 159 11.23 5.00 7.42
N VAL A 160 10.75 4.44 8.54
CA VAL A 160 10.69 2.99 8.76
C VAL A 160 9.54 2.40 7.96
N ARG A 161 9.72 1.19 7.41
CA ARG A 161 8.70 0.52 6.59
C ARG A 161 7.38 0.24 7.32
N SER A 162 7.44 -0.02 8.63
CA SER A 162 6.28 -0.39 9.44
C SER A 162 6.28 0.37 10.76
N GLY A 163 5.15 1.00 11.10
CA GLY A 163 4.99 1.69 12.39
C GLY A 163 5.87 2.94 12.53
N ALA A 164 6.13 3.65 11.44
CA ALA A 164 6.92 4.87 11.47
C ALA A 164 6.19 5.95 12.29
N LYS A 165 6.90 6.49 13.29
CA LYS A 165 6.45 7.65 14.09
C LYS A 165 7.16 8.94 13.66
N TYR A 166 8.36 8.80 13.10
CA TYR A 166 9.20 9.91 12.70
C TYR A 166 9.70 9.75 11.26
N TYR A 167 9.84 10.88 10.57
CA TYR A 167 10.56 10.97 9.30
C TYR A 167 11.94 11.58 9.51
N HIS A 168 12.86 11.28 8.60
CA HIS A 168 14.29 11.57 8.70
C HIS A 168 14.82 12.17 7.40
N SER A 169 15.88 12.97 7.48
CA SER A 169 16.59 13.53 6.31
C SER A 169 17.51 12.52 5.62
N SER A 170 17.98 11.51 6.37
CA SER A 170 18.89 10.47 5.89
C SER A 170 18.29 9.06 6.01
N PRO A 171 18.76 8.11 5.19
CA PRO A 171 18.36 6.70 5.28
C PRO A 171 18.89 6.00 6.55
N THR A 172 19.85 6.61 7.24
CA THR A 172 20.43 6.10 8.50
C THR A 172 20.35 7.17 9.58
N CYS A 173 19.66 6.89 10.68
CA CYS A 173 19.61 7.78 11.85
C CYS A 173 20.10 6.98 13.07
N GLY A 174 21.35 7.20 13.49
CA GLY A 174 22.01 6.41 14.52
C GLY A 174 22.17 4.93 14.11
N THR A 175 21.59 4.01 14.88
CA THR A 175 21.60 2.56 14.59
C THR A 175 20.40 2.10 13.75
N GLN A 176 19.49 3.01 13.38
CA GLN A 176 18.24 2.69 12.68
C GLN A 176 18.38 2.91 11.17
N GLN A 177 17.93 1.91 10.39
CA GLN A 177 17.90 1.98 8.93
C GLN A 177 16.48 2.23 8.43
N ASN A 178 16.31 3.33 7.72
CA ASN A 178 15.07 3.80 7.13
C ASN A 178 15.04 3.42 5.65
N SER A 179 14.37 2.31 5.34
CA SER A 179 14.33 1.74 3.99
C SER A 179 13.16 2.23 3.12
N ARG A 180 12.36 3.16 3.64
CA ARG A 180 11.23 3.76 2.92
C ARG A 180 11.54 5.22 2.63
N SER A 181 11.58 5.59 1.35
CA SER A 181 11.64 6.99 0.90
C SER A 181 10.24 7.48 0.51
N LEU A 182 9.90 8.69 0.90
CA LEU A 182 8.63 9.35 0.63
C LEU A 182 8.86 10.87 0.52
N THR A 183 7.91 11.63 -0.01
CA THR A 183 8.02 13.10 -0.01
C THR A 183 7.68 13.67 1.37
N LEU A 184 8.15 14.89 1.67
CA LEU A 184 7.77 15.58 2.92
C LEU A 184 6.24 15.74 3.00
N ARG A 185 5.59 16.04 1.87
CA ARG A 185 4.12 16.09 1.75
C ARG A 185 3.46 14.81 2.22
N GLU A 186 3.92 13.65 1.75
CA GLU A 186 3.39 12.34 2.16
C GLU A 186 3.67 12.05 3.64
N ALA A 187 4.82 12.45 4.16
CA ALA A 187 5.20 12.23 5.56
C ALA A 187 4.25 12.96 6.51
N LEU A 188 3.92 14.20 6.18
CA LEU A 188 2.97 15.01 6.92
C LEU A 188 1.53 14.49 6.78
N ALA A 189 1.15 14.01 5.59
CA ALA A 189 -0.16 13.38 5.36
C ALA A 189 -0.36 12.10 6.19
N GLU A 190 0.71 11.34 6.43
CA GLU A 190 0.71 10.17 7.32
C GLU A 190 0.86 10.52 8.82
N LEU A 191 0.90 11.82 9.16
CA LEU A 191 1.06 12.34 10.53
C LEU A 191 2.37 11.91 11.22
N LEU A 192 3.46 11.76 10.45
CA LEU A 192 4.78 11.50 11.01
C LEU A 192 5.36 12.80 11.58
N ALA A 193 6.04 12.71 12.72
CA ALA A 193 6.75 13.83 13.32
C ALA A 193 8.19 13.95 12.81
N ALA A 194 8.76 15.16 12.87
CA ALA A 194 10.18 15.35 12.58
C ALA A 194 11.05 14.62 13.61
N CYS A 195 12.08 13.89 13.15
CA CYS A 195 13.03 13.25 14.06
C CYS A 195 13.88 14.31 14.79
N PRO A 196 13.94 14.32 16.14
CA PRO A 196 14.69 15.32 16.91
C PRO A 196 16.21 15.22 16.70
N ASN A 197 16.72 14.04 16.33
CA ASN A 197 18.15 13.82 16.15
C ASN A 197 18.65 14.18 14.75
N CYS A 198 17.77 14.11 13.75
CA CYS A 198 18.14 14.18 12.34
C CYS A 198 17.75 15.53 11.69
N ASN A 199 17.14 16.45 12.47
CA ASN A 199 16.68 17.80 12.07
C ASN A 199 16.19 17.88 10.60
N PRO A 200 15.17 17.09 10.23
CA PRO A 200 14.68 17.05 8.87
C PRO A 200 13.91 18.35 8.53
N PRO A 201 13.69 18.64 7.23
CA PRO A 201 12.91 19.81 6.83
C PRO A 201 11.50 19.76 7.43
N THR A 202 11.02 20.93 7.86
CA THR A 202 9.68 21.13 8.43
C THR A 202 9.07 22.36 7.78
N LEU A 203 7.74 22.36 7.63
CA LEU A 203 7.00 23.58 7.31
C LEU A 203 6.81 24.33 8.62
N SER A 204 7.45 25.49 8.75
CA SER A 204 7.36 26.37 9.92
C SER A 204 6.21 27.35 9.78
#